data_AF-A0A2U1KZE7-F1
#
_entry.id   AF-A0A2U1KZE7-F1
#
_cell.length_a   1.000
_cell.length_b   1.000
_cell.length_c   1.000
_cell.angle_alpha   90.00
_cell.angle_beta   90.00
_cell.angle_gamma   90.00
#
_symmetry.space_group_name_H-M   'P 1'
#
loop_
_entity.id
_entity.type
_entity.pdbx_description
1 polymer ?
#
loop_
_entity_poly.entity_id
_entity_poly.type
_entity_poly.pdbx_seq_one_letter_code
_entity_poly.pdbx_strand_id
1 'polypeptide(L)'
;MTSSIKFAEIRKAQRAQGPATILAAIGTATPSNCFYQAGYPDYYFRVTKSEHMVEVKEKFKRISHKAPWSLNLSVKRYMIYQQGCFAGGTVLRLAKDLAENNNGARVLVVCSIFGDGAEAIIVGSDPELKGERGLFEIVSADQTIVPDSEGAVEGHLKEVGLMFHLNRRLPSLISENLEKALTHAFSPLGITDWNLIFWIVHPGGPAILDEVELKLGLYKEKMRASRHVLSEYGNMSSVSVLFIIEEMRRKSAKDGAASRPPPVKV
;
A
#
# COMPACT_ATOMS: atom_id res chain seq x y z
N MET A 1 44.67 20.97 -16.29
CA MET A 1 43.31 21.49 -16.59
C MET A 1 42.32 20.71 -15.76
N THR A 2 41.94 21.24 -14.60
CA THR A 2 40.92 20.63 -13.74
C THR A 2 39.54 20.98 -14.29
N SER A 3 38.87 20.01 -14.92
CA SER A 3 37.46 20.14 -15.24
C SER A 3 36.70 20.31 -13.92
N SER A 4 36.27 21.53 -13.62
CA SER A 4 35.34 21.80 -12.54
C SER A 4 34.02 21.11 -12.88
N ILE A 5 33.82 19.89 -12.36
CA ILE A 5 32.55 19.20 -12.45
C ILE A 5 31.54 20.05 -11.65
N LYS A 6 30.60 20.67 -12.35
CA LYS A 6 29.53 21.43 -11.69
C LYS A 6 28.48 20.45 -11.17
N PHE A 7 28.53 20.17 -9.87
CA PHE A 7 27.56 19.30 -9.19
C PHE A 7 26.10 19.66 -9.48
N ALA A 8 25.79 20.95 -9.64
CA ALA A 8 24.45 21.41 -10.00
C ALA A 8 23.97 20.88 -11.37
N GLU A 9 24.86 20.82 -12.36
CA GLU A 9 24.55 20.31 -13.70
C GLU A 9 24.31 18.80 -13.67
N ILE A 10 25.14 18.06 -12.92
CA ILE A 10 24.93 16.62 -12.68
C ILE A 10 23.59 16.37 -11.98
N ARG A 11 23.30 17.10 -10.90
CA ARG A 11 22.05 16.96 -10.12
C ARG A 11 20.82 17.25 -10.98
N LYS A 12 20.90 18.24 -11.87
CA LYS A 12 19.82 18.60 -12.79
C LYS A 12 19.59 17.52 -13.86
N ALA A 13 20.66 16.95 -14.41
CA ALA A 13 20.56 15.87 -15.40
C ALA A 13 20.12 14.52 -14.78
N GLN A 14 20.44 14.30 -13.50
CA GLN A 14 20.12 13.08 -12.78
C GLN A 14 18.65 12.96 -12.35
N ARG A 15 17.94 14.07 -12.10
CA ARG A 15 16.54 14.02 -11.61
C ARG A 15 15.54 13.84 -12.75
N ALA A 16 14.40 13.20 -12.47
CA ALA A 16 13.26 13.18 -13.37
C ALA A 16 12.58 14.57 -13.44
N GLN A 17 11.64 14.76 -14.37
CA GLN A 17 10.90 16.01 -14.51
C GLN A 17 9.47 15.93 -13.94
N GLY A 18 8.75 14.86 -14.26
CA GLY A 18 7.36 14.65 -13.89
C GLY A 18 7.17 13.94 -12.54
N PRO A 19 5.91 13.89 -12.05
CA PRO A 19 5.56 13.22 -10.81
C PRO A 19 5.79 11.71 -10.92
N ALA A 20 5.96 11.06 -9.77
CA ALA A 20 5.96 9.61 -9.67
C ALA A 20 4.56 9.06 -9.99
N THR A 21 4.51 8.10 -10.90
CA THR A 21 3.26 7.53 -11.40
C THR A 21 3.29 6.02 -11.21
N ILE A 22 2.19 5.45 -10.72
CA ILE A 22 1.95 4.01 -10.73
C ILE A 22 1.67 3.61 -12.17
N LEU A 23 2.61 2.89 -12.79
CA LEU A 23 2.59 2.54 -14.22
C LEU A 23 1.89 1.20 -14.49
N ALA A 24 1.97 0.29 -13.52
CA ALA A 24 1.32 -1.00 -13.58
C ALA A 24 1.10 -1.55 -12.17
N ALA A 25 -0.05 -2.17 -11.96
CA ALA A 25 -0.20 -3.23 -10.98
C ALA A 25 0.23 -4.53 -11.67
N ILE A 26 1.28 -5.16 -11.15
CA ILE A 26 1.93 -6.32 -11.78
C ILE A 26 1.18 -7.60 -11.44
N GLY A 27 0.45 -7.63 -10.32
CA GLY A 27 -0.46 -8.72 -10.00
C GLY A 27 -0.64 -8.94 -8.50
N THR A 28 -1.88 -9.29 -8.16
CA THR A 28 -2.26 -9.83 -6.86
C THR A 28 -1.95 -11.32 -6.82
N ALA A 29 -1.37 -11.79 -5.72
CA ALA A 29 -1.19 -13.21 -5.46
C ALA A 29 -1.73 -13.55 -4.08
N THR A 30 -2.61 -14.54 -4.02
CA THR A 30 -3.09 -15.17 -2.80
C THR A 30 -2.76 -16.66 -2.83
N PRO A 31 -2.62 -17.33 -1.68
CA PRO A 31 -2.49 -18.77 -1.62
C PRO A 31 -3.72 -19.45 -2.21
N SER A 32 -3.51 -20.67 -2.72
CA SER A 32 -4.63 -21.52 -3.14
C SER A 32 -5.52 -21.97 -1.97
N ASN A 33 -5.03 -21.88 -0.73
CA ASN A 33 -5.78 -22.28 0.46
C ASN A 33 -6.63 -21.11 0.96
N CYS A 34 -7.93 -21.16 0.71
CA CYS A 34 -8.90 -20.13 1.10
C CYS A 34 -9.73 -20.60 2.29
N PHE A 35 -9.86 -19.75 3.32
CA PHE A 35 -10.69 -20.00 4.49
C PHE A 35 -11.86 -19.03 4.51
N TYR A 36 -13.08 -19.57 4.46
CA TYR A 36 -14.28 -18.75 4.62
C TYR A 36 -14.47 -18.38 6.09
N GLN A 37 -14.65 -17.08 6.36
CA GLN A 37 -14.80 -16.56 7.72
C GLN A 37 -15.91 -17.26 8.52
N ALA A 38 -17.00 -17.66 7.85
CA ALA A 38 -18.11 -18.38 8.48
C ALA A 38 -17.70 -19.75 9.07
N GLY A 39 -16.69 -20.41 8.52
CA GLY A 39 -16.16 -21.70 9.01
C GLY A 39 -14.80 -21.61 9.71
N TYR A 40 -14.20 -20.40 9.76
CA TYR A 40 -12.88 -20.21 10.33
C TYR A 40 -12.81 -20.48 11.84
N PRO A 41 -13.79 -20.11 12.68
CA PRO A 41 -13.78 -20.48 14.10
C PRO A 41 -13.67 -22.00 14.32
N ASP A 42 -14.53 -22.80 13.67
CA ASP A 42 -14.54 -24.26 13.81
C ASP A 42 -13.29 -24.94 13.22
N TYR A 43 -12.61 -24.30 12.28
CA TYR A 43 -11.31 -24.73 11.76
C TYR A 43 -10.18 -24.38 12.73
N TYR A 44 -10.13 -23.11 13.19
CA TYR A 44 -9.08 -22.59 14.06
C TYR A 44 -9.02 -23.33 15.41
N PHE A 45 -10.17 -23.53 16.08
CA PHE A 45 -10.23 -24.28 17.35
C PHE A 45 -9.95 -25.78 17.19
N ARG A 46 -10.07 -26.31 15.97
CA ARG A 46 -9.78 -27.72 15.65
C ARG A 46 -8.30 -27.95 15.35
N VAL A 47 -7.65 -27.00 14.68
CA VAL A 47 -6.26 -27.12 14.20
C VAL A 47 -5.24 -26.60 15.20
N THR A 48 -5.61 -25.67 16.09
CA THR A 48 -4.70 -25.14 17.12
C THR A 48 -4.59 -26.01 18.37
N LYS A 49 -5.17 -27.23 18.39
CA LYS A 49 -5.18 -28.09 19.57
C LYS A 49 -3.77 -28.43 20.04
N SER A 50 -3.40 -27.93 21.22
CA SER A 50 -2.27 -28.34 22.05
C SER A 50 -2.02 -29.85 21.92
N GLU A 51 -1.07 -30.21 21.06
CA GLU A 51 -0.08 -31.31 21.13
C GLU A 51 0.53 -31.53 19.71
N HIS A 52 1.84 -31.28 19.54
CA HIS A 52 2.80 -32.03 18.68
C HIS A 52 3.12 -31.81 17.15
N MET A 53 2.90 -30.68 16.46
CA MET A 53 3.10 -30.63 14.97
C MET A 53 4.34 -29.87 14.40
N VAL A 54 5.21 -30.60 13.67
CA VAL A 54 6.54 -30.19 13.12
C VAL A 54 6.53 -29.87 11.60
N GLU A 55 5.43 -30.13 10.89
CA GLU A 55 5.33 -30.05 9.40
C GLU A 55 5.14 -28.65 8.80
N VAL A 56 4.76 -27.64 9.59
CA VAL A 56 4.47 -26.27 9.11
C VAL A 56 5.74 -25.54 8.62
N LYS A 57 6.92 -25.96 9.11
CA LYS A 57 8.22 -25.34 8.84
C LYS A 57 8.77 -25.63 7.43
N GLU A 58 8.44 -26.77 6.83
CA GLU A 58 8.96 -27.22 5.52
C GLU A 58 8.16 -26.70 4.29
N LYS A 59 6.99 -26.08 4.53
CA LYS A 59 6.21 -25.41 3.46
C LYS A 59 6.71 -23.98 3.20
N PHE A 60 7.28 -23.34 4.21
CA PHE A 60 7.83 -21.98 4.14
C PHE A 60 9.09 -21.90 3.24
N LYS A 61 9.97 -22.91 3.29
CA LYS A 61 11.19 -22.98 2.45
C LYS A 61 10.92 -23.10 0.95
N ARG A 62 9.77 -23.66 0.54
CA ARG A 62 9.46 -23.92 -0.88
C ARG A 62 8.93 -22.70 -1.64
N ILE A 63 8.32 -21.74 -0.94
CA ILE A 63 7.77 -20.52 -1.55
C ILE A 63 8.88 -19.50 -1.84
N SER A 64 9.94 -19.48 -1.02
CA SER A 64 11.11 -18.61 -1.21
C SER A 64 11.96 -18.96 -2.46
N HIS A 65 11.74 -20.11 -3.09
CA HIS A 65 12.52 -20.60 -4.23
C HIS A 65 11.88 -20.37 -5.62
N LYS A 66 10.67 -19.81 -5.71
CA LYS A 66 9.90 -19.74 -6.98
C LYS A 66 9.63 -18.33 -7.53
N ALA A 67 10.52 -17.38 -7.31
CA ALA A 67 10.43 -16.07 -7.93
C ALA A 67 11.57 -15.89 -8.96
N PRO A 68 11.38 -16.24 -10.25
CA PRO A 68 12.41 -16.10 -11.28
C PRO A 68 12.49 -14.64 -11.77
N TRP A 69 12.60 -13.68 -10.86
CA TRP A 69 12.91 -12.30 -11.24
C TRP A 69 14.42 -12.20 -11.31
N SER A 70 14.99 -12.52 -12.47
CA SER A 70 16.39 -12.22 -12.76
C SER A 70 16.54 -10.71 -12.95
N LEU A 71 16.42 -9.97 -11.85
CA LEU A 71 16.71 -8.55 -11.81
C LEU A 71 18.22 -8.35 -12.01
N ASN A 72 18.59 -7.24 -12.64
CA ASN A 72 19.99 -6.88 -12.77
C ASN A 72 20.65 -6.79 -11.37
N LEU A 73 21.86 -7.32 -11.21
CA LEU A 73 22.58 -7.30 -9.92
C LEU A 73 22.82 -5.89 -9.38
N SER A 74 22.80 -4.89 -10.25
CA SER A 74 22.96 -3.46 -9.92
C SER A 74 21.67 -2.79 -9.40
N VAL A 75 20.56 -3.52 -9.26
CA VAL A 75 19.32 -2.97 -8.70
C VAL A 75 19.56 -2.50 -7.26
N LYS A 76 19.17 -1.26 -6.98
CA LYS A 76 19.19 -0.67 -5.64
C LYS A 76 18.01 -1.23 -4.84
N ARG A 77 18.31 -1.96 -3.77
CA ARG A 77 17.30 -2.67 -2.95
C ARG A 77 17.12 -1.96 -1.61
N TYR A 78 15.86 -1.78 -1.22
CA TYR A 78 15.46 -1.18 0.05
C TYR A 78 14.59 -2.19 0.78
N MET A 79 15.20 -2.89 1.75
CA MET A 79 14.49 -3.91 2.51
C MET A 79 13.87 -3.29 3.75
N ILE A 80 12.55 -3.42 3.88
CA ILE A 80 11.79 -2.81 4.98
C ILE A 80 11.05 -3.91 5.73
N TYR A 81 11.51 -4.23 6.94
CA TYR A 81 10.94 -5.29 7.78
C TYR A 81 10.21 -4.72 8.99
N GLN A 82 9.23 -5.47 9.51
CA GLN A 82 8.55 -5.19 10.78
C GLN A 82 7.92 -3.79 10.88
N GLN A 83 7.37 -3.29 9.78
CA GLN A 83 6.77 -1.95 9.73
C GLN A 83 5.31 -1.92 10.20
N GLY A 84 4.56 -3.00 10.01
CA GLY A 84 3.13 -3.05 10.29
C GLY A 84 2.26 -2.50 9.16
N CYS A 85 0.98 -2.24 9.46
CA CYS A 85 -0.05 -2.04 8.46
C CYS A 85 0.04 -0.73 7.66
N PHE A 86 0.67 0.31 8.21
CA PHE A 86 0.84 1.59 7.50
C PHE A 86 1.90 1.52 6.39
N ALA A 87 2.67 0.43 6.31
CA ALA A 87 3.81 0.33 5.40
C ALA A 87 3.41 0.39 3.92
N GLY A 88 2.14 0.12 3.58
CA GLY A 88 1.62 0.35 2.22
C GLY A 88 1.73 1.82 1.78
N GLY A 89 1.48 2.77 2.69
CA GLY A 89 1.74 4.20 2.43
C GLY A 89 3.23 4.52 2.44
N THR A 90 4.00 3.90 3.35
CA THR A 90 5.46 4.09 3.45
C THR A 90 6.18 3.71 2.15
N VAL A 91 5.82 2.58 1.53
CA VAL A 91 6.45 2.14 0.29
C VAL A 91 6.08 3.04 -0.90
N LEU A 92 4.87 3.59 -0.94
CA LEU A 92 4.47 4.57 -1.96
C LEU A 92 5.25 5.88 -1.80
N ARG A 93 5.41 6.36 -0.55
CA ARG A 93 6.22 7.54 -0.24
C ARG A 93 7.69 7.34 -0.64
N LEU A 94 8.28 6.20 -0.29
CA LEU A 94 9.66 5.88 -0.69
C LEU A 94 9.79 5.77 -2.22
N ALA A 95 8.86 5.09 -2.88
CA ALA A 95 8.88 4.92 -4.33
C ALA A 95 8.75 6.25 -5.07
N LYS A 96 7.95 7.20 -4.54
CA LYS A 96 7.84 8.56 -5.05
C LYS A 96 9.21 9.23 -5.12
N ASP A 97 9.91 9.31 -3.99
CA ASP A 97 11.22 9.96 -3.93
C ASP A 97 12.26 9.25 -4.81
N LEU A 98 12.23 7.92 -4.84
CA LEU A 98 13.15 7.14 -5.69
C LEU A 98 12.91 7.40 -7.19
N ALA A 99 11.66 7.47 -7.63
CA ALA A 99 11.30 7.71 -9.02
C ALA A 99 11.58 9.17 -9.44
N GLU A 100 11.14 10.15 -8.66
CA GLU A 100 11.29 11.57 -9.00
C GLU A 100 12.75 12.04 -8.94
N ASN A 101 13.53 11.47 -8.03
CA ASN A 101 14.90 11.91 -7.80
C ASN A 101 15.93 11.22 -8.74
N ASN A 102 15.51 10.28 -9.58
CA ASN A 102 16.36 9.52 -10.49
C ASN A 102 15.71 9.37 -11.88
N ASN A 103 16.23 10.09 -12.88
CA ASN A 103 15.78 10.05 -14.26
C ASN A 103 15.83 8.61 -14.82
N GLY A 104 14.75 8.18 -15.45
CA GLY A 104 14.60 6.83 -16.00
C GLY A 104 14.41 5.72 -14.95
N ALA A 105 14.29 6.04 -13.66
CA ALA A 105 14.08 5.01 -12.65
C ALA A 105 12.69 4.36 -12.79
N ARG A 106 12.68 3.03 -12.63
CA ARG A 106 11.48 2.20 -12.47
C ARG A 106 11.63 1.41 -11.19
N VAL A 107 10.75 1.69 -10.23
CA VAL A 107 10.80 1.14 -8.88
C VAL A 107 9.79 0.00 -8.80
N LEU A 108 10.29 -1.22 -8.67
CA LEU A 108 9.48 -2.38 -8.31
C LEU A 108 9.22 -2.35 -6.80
N VAL A 109 7.96 -2.10 -6.43
CA VAL A 109 7.51 -2.17 -5.04
C VAL A 109 6.80 -3.49 -4.84
N VAL A 110 7.21 -4.25 -3.81
CA VAL A 110 6.58 -5.52 -3.46
C VAL A 110 6.19 -5.48 -1.99
N CYS A 111 4.90 -5.65 -1.71
CA CYS A 111 4.39 -5.90 -0.37
C CYS A 111 3.93 -7.35 -0.29
N SER A 112 4.35 -8.04 0.77
CA SER A 112 3.88 -9.38 1.08
C SER A 112 3.75 -9.52 2.59
N ILE A 113 2.69 -10.19 3.04
CA ILE A 113 2.62 -10.70 4.41
C ILE A 113 2.67 -12.21 4.37
N PHE A 114 3.36 -12.76 5.37
CA PHE A 114 3.56 -14.19 5.63
C PHE A 114 2.45 -15.05 5.02
N GLY A 115 2.67 -15.47 3.79
CA GLY A 115 1.91 -16.51 3.14
C GLY A 115 0.45 -16.25 2.77
N ASP A 116 -0.18 -15.07 2.91
CA ASP A 116 -1.64 -14.90 2.66
C ASP A 116 -2.01 -13.90 1.53
N GLY A 117 -1.11 -12.97 1.20
CA GLY A 117 -1.33 -11.99 0.13
C GLY A 117 -0.05 -11.25 -0.24
N ALA A 118 0.18 -11.06 -1.54
CA ALA A 118 1.24 -10.24 -2.09
C ALA A 118 0.75 -9.40 -3.27
N GLU A 119 1.26 -8.18 -3.39
CA GLU A 119 1.01 -7.26 -4.50
C GLU A 119 2.32 -6.60 -4.90
N ALA A 120 2.50 -6.45 -6.21
CA ALA A 120 3.62 -5.73 -6.77
C ALA A 120 3.14 -4.62 -7.70
N ILE A 121 3.73 -3.44 -7.58
CA ILE A 121 3.48 -2.30 -8.48
C ILE A 121 4.80 -1.79 -9.07
N ILE A 122 4.71 -1.16 -10.25
CA ILE A 122 5.80 -0.39 -10.83
C ILE A 122 5.49 1.09 -10.65
N VAL A 123 6.42 1.82 -10.04
CA VAL A 123 6.37 3.28 -9.92
C VAL A 123 7.49 3.87 -10.75
N GLY A 124 7.19 4.89 -11.55
CA GLY A 124 8.18 5.62 -12.33
C GLY A 124 7.71 7.03 -12.66
N SER A 125 8.66 7.93 -12.86
CA SER A 125 8.40 9.27 -13.41
C SER A 125 8.63 9.27 -14.91
N ASP A 126 8.04 10.25 -15.60
CA ASP A 126 8.18 10.47 -17.04
C ASP A 126 7.84 9.21 -17.85
N PRO A 127 6.56 8.74 -17.82
CA PRO A 127 6.17 7.52 -18.50
C PRO A 127 6.39 7.61 -20.02
N GLU A 128 6.93 6.55 -20.61
CA GLU A 128 7.13 6.49 -22.05
C GLU A 128 5.79 6.37 -22.78
N LEU A 129 5.54 7.28 -23.73
CA LEU A 129 4.29 7.36 -24.49
C LEU A 129 3.96 6.07 -25.28
N LYS A 130 4.96 5.23 -25.56
CA LYS A 130 4.82 3.96 -26.28
C LYS A 130 5.03 2.78 -25.33
N GLY A 131 4.00 2.45 -24.55
CA GLY A 131 3.94 1.18 -23.81
C GLY A 131 3.67 1.33 -22.31
N GLU A 132 3.94 2.50 -21.73
CA GLU A 132 3.60 2.77 -20.34
C GLU A 132 2.28 3.54 -20.24
N ARG A 133 1.46 3.18 -19.27
CA ARG A 133 0.19 3.87 -18.99
C ARG A 133 0.12 4.23 -17.53
N GLY A 134 0.17 5.53 -17.24
CA GLY A 134 -0.06 6.02 -15.88
C GLY A 134 -1.45 5.65 -15.37
N LEU A 135 -1.51 5.06 -14.17
CA LEU A 135 -2.74 4.67 -13.48
C LEU A 135 -3.13 5.73 -12.45
N PHE A 136 -2.19 6.06 -11.56
CA PHE A 136 -2.33 7.08 -10.53
C PHE A 136 -1.02 7.83 -10.35
N GLU A 137 -1.08 9.13 -10.13
CA GLU A 137 0.07 9.97 -9.80
C GLU A 137 0.15 10.18 -8.29
N ILE A 138 1.35 10.04 -7.72
CA ILE A 138 1.61 10.28 -6.30
C ILE A 138 2.01 11.74 -6.14
N VAL A 139 1.02 12.61 -5.89
CA VAL A 139 1.23 14.06 -5.80
C VAL A 139 2.01 14.45 -4.54
N SER A 140 1.58 13.96 -3.39
CA SER A 140 2.19 14.21 -2.08
C SER A 140 2.09 12.98 -1.20
N ALA A 141 2.95 12.91 -0.18
CA ALA A 141 2.92 11.85 0.82
C ALA A 141 3.41 12.40 2.17
N ASP A 142 2.65 12.13 3.22
CA ASP A 142 2.91 12.62 4.57
C ASP A 142 2.75 11.49 5.59
N GLN A 143 3.36 11.65 6.77
CA GLN A 143 3.25 10.70 7.87
C GLN A 143 3.22 11.47 9.20
N THR A 144 2.31 11.07 10.08
CA THR A 144 2.21 11.62 11.43
C THR A 144 2.00 10.51 12.46
N ILE A 145 2.28 10.83 13.72
CA ILE A 145 1.98 9.99 14.88
C ILE A 145 0.82 10.68 15.61
N VAL A 146 -0.26 9.93 15.85
CA VAL A 146 -1.42 10.45 16.56
C VAL A 146 -1.03 10.76 18.02
N PRO A 147 -1.34 11.95 18.56
CA PRO A 147 -1.11 12.24 19.99
C PRO A 147 -1.85 11.23 20.88
N ASP A 148 -1.29 10.94 22.06
CA ASP A 148 -1.90 10.05 23.05
C ASP A 148 -2.28 8.66 22.51
N SER A 149 -1.54 8.16 21.50
CA SER A 149 -1.75 6.86 20.86
C SER A 149 -0.69 5.80 21.22
N GLU A 150 0.15 6.07 22.22
CA GLU A 150 1.13 5.09 22.70
C GLU A 150 0.44 3.79 23.13
N GLY A 151 0.99 2.65 22.71
CA GLY A 151 0.39 1.34 22.96
C GLY A 151 -0.93 1.06 22.21
N ALA A 152 -1.37 1.95 21.30
CA ALA A 152 -2.62 1.73 20.57
C ALA A 152 -2.55 0.51 19.63
N VAL A 153 -1.38 0.30 19.02
CA VAL A 153 -1.04 -0.87 18.21
C VAL A 153 0.40 -1.26 18.52
N GLU A 154 0.61 -2.44 19.10
CA GLU A 154 1.94 -2.96 19.39
C GLU A 154 2.14 -4.32 18.72
N GLY A 155 3.35 -4.52 18.20
CA GLY A 155 3.82 -5.79 17.67
C GLY A 155 5.14 -6.15 18.32
N HIS A 156 5.20 -7.27 19.04
CA HIS A 156 6.42 -7.74 19.68
C HIS A 156 6.85 -9.07 19.07
N LEU A 157 8.02 -9.09 18.44
CA LEU A 157 8.66 -10.32 18.01
C LEU A 157 9.33 -10.98 19.22
N LYS A 158 8.81 -12.12 19.65
CA LYS A 158 9.35 -12.94 20.74
C LYS A 158 9.66 -14.35 20.24
N GLU A 159 10.25 -15.17 21.09
CA GLU A 159 10.51 -16.59 20.78
C GLU A 159 9.24 -17.36 20.40
N VAL A 160 8.09 -16.95 20.96
CA VAL A 160 6.77 -17.51 20.65
C VAL A 160 6.15 -16.99 19.34
N GLY A 161 6.87 -16.15 18.59
CA GLY A 161 6.41 -15.52 17.36
C GLY A 161 6.06 -14.05 17.54
N LEU A 162 5.31 -13.51 16.56
CA LEU A 162 4.88 -12.11 16.56
C LEU A 162 3.56 -11.98 17.34
N MET A 163 3.60 -11.28 18.47
CA MET A 163 2.42 -11.01 19.29
C MET A 163 1.90 -9.60 19.02
N PHE A 164 0.58 -9.47 18.86
CA PHE A 164 -0.07 -8.19 18.63
C PHE A 164 -0.93 -7.77 19.83
N HIS A 165 -0.84 -6.50 20.21
CA HIS A 165 -1.74 -5.86 21.16
C HIS A 165 -2.45 -4.71 20.46
N LEU A 166 -3.78 -4.68 20.58
CA LEU A 166 -4.63 -3.68 19.95
C LEU A 166 -5.51 -3.02 21.01
N ASN A 167 -5.44 -1.70 21.07
CA ASN A 167 -6.32 -0.92 21.93
C ASN A 167 -7.72 -0.81 21.31
N ARG A 168 -8.76 -1.03 22.11
CA ARG A 168 -10.17 -0.94 21.67
C ARG A 168 -10.55 0.47 21.18
N ARG A 169 -9.84 1.51 21.63
CA ARG A 169 -10.04 2.91 21.19
C ARG A 169 -9.37 3.24 19.85
N LEU A 170 -8.68 2.29 19.21
CA LEU A 170 -7.97 2.55 17.96
C LEU A 170 -8.86 3.19 16.86
N PRO A 171 -10.10 2.73 16.60
CA PRO A 171 -10.95 3.36 15.60
C PRO A 171 -11.26 4.84 15.90
N SER A 172 -11.56 5.17 17.17
CA SER A 172 -11.87 6.54 17.57
C SER A 172 -10.63 7.45 17.54
N LEU A 173 -9.46 6.94 17.96
CA LEU A 173 -8.19 7.66 17.86
C LEU A 173 -7.87 8.06 16.42
N ILE A 174 -8.13 7.17 15.46
CA ILE A 174 -7.94 7.45 14.03
C ILE A 174 -8.94 8.52 13.57
N SER A 175 -10.24 8.32 13.82
CA SER A 175 -11.28 9.20 13.30
C SER A 175 -11.18 10.62 13.87
N GLU A 176 -10.86 10.77 15.15
CA GLU A 176 -10.67 12.07 15.82
C GLU A 176 -9.53 12.91 15.20
N ASN A 177 -8.51 12.27 14.63
CA ASN A 177 -7.31 12.94 14.11
C ASN A 177 -7.27 13.04 12.57
N LEU A 178 -8.16 12.33 11.88
CA LEU A 178 -8.10 12.19 10.43
C LEU A 178 -8.36 13.51 9.70
N GLU A 179 -9.31 14.31 10.16
CA GLU A 179 -9.66 15.58 9.52
C GLU A 179 -8.47 16.54 9.49
N LYS A 180 -7.69 16.63 10.57
CA LYS A 180 -6.46 17.42 10.62
C LYS A 180 -5.43 16.98 9.58
N ALA A 181 -5.25 15.66 9.41
CA ALA A 181 -4.33 15.12 8.42
C ALA A 181 -4.80 15.42 6.98
N LEU A 182 -6.10 15.32 6.72
CA LEU A 182 -6.67 15.67 5.41
C LEU A 182 -6.55 17.16 5.10
N THR A 183 -6.88 18.03 6.05
CA THR A 183 -6.74 19.47 5.87
C THR A 183 -5.29 19.84 5.56
N HIS A 184 -4.31 19.24 6.25
CA HIS A 184 -2.90 19.46 5.95
C HIS A 184 -2.53 19.01 4.52
N ALA A 185 -2.97 17.81 4.11
CA ALA A 185 -2.65 17.26 2.79
C ALA A 185 -3.32 18.00 1.63
N PHE A 186 -4.56 18.47 1.81
CA PHE A 186 -5.39 19.04 0.75
C PHE A 186 -5.49 20.57 0.76
N SER A 187 -5.05 21.24 1.82
CA SER A 187 -4.99 22.71 1.88
C SER A 187 -4.23 23.34 0.70
N PRO A 188 -3.05 22.82 0.26
CA PRO A 188 -2.36 23.34 -0.91
C PRO A 188 -3.13 23.18 -2.22
N LEU A 189 -4.12 22.28 -2.27
CA LEU A 189 -4.95 22.00 -3.45
C LEU A 189 -6.32 22.70 -3.39
N GLY A 190 -6.66 23.36 -2.28
CA GLY A 190 -7.95 24.02 -2.09
C GLY A 190 -9.15 23.06 -2.02
N ILE A 191 -8.92 21.77 -1.74
CA ILE A 191 -9.99 20.77 -1.62
C ILE A 191 -10.44 20.70 -0.15
N THR A 192 -11.73 20.94 0.07
CA THR A 192 -12.36 20.90 1.40
C THR A 192 -13.52 19.90 1.48
N ASP A 193 -14.12 19.52 0.35
CA ASP A 193 -15.16 18.49 0.30
C ASP A 193 -14.54 17.10 0.05
N TRP A 194 -14.55 16.29 1.11
CA TRP A 194 -14.03 14.92 1.11
C TRP A 194 -14.80 13.97 0.18
N ASN A 195 -16.02 14.34 -0.24
CA ASN A 195 -16.79 13.58 -1.21
C ASN A 195 -16.42 13.88 -2.67
N LEU A 196 -15.53 14.84 -2.95
CA LEU A 196 -15.02 15.07 -4.31
C LEU A 196 -13.84 14.17 -4.68
N ILE A 197 -13.19 13.55 -3.70
CA ILE A 197 -12.03 12.67 -3.91
C ILE A 197 -12.43 11.19 -3.87
N PHE A 198 -11.59 10.34 -4.45
CA PHE A 198 -11.67 8.89 -4.28
C PHE A 198 -10.94 8.48 -2.99
N TRP A 199 -11.33 7.33 -2.43
CA TRP A 199 -10.88 6.89 -1.11
C TRP A 199 -10.25 5.50 -1.15
N ILE A 200 -9.04 5.40 -0.60
CA ILE A 200 -8.34 4.14 -0.33
C ILE A 200 -7.97 4.20 1.15
N VAL A 201 -8.62 3.38 1.96
CA VAL A 201 -8.39 3.34 3.41
C VAL A 201 -7.91 1.96 3.78
N HIS A 202 -6.80 1.88 4.53
CA HIS A 202 -6.32 0.59 5.05
C HIS A 202 -7.42 -0.06 5.91
N PRO A 203 -7.91 -1.26 5.53
CA PRO A 203 -9.03 -1.88 6.21
C PRO A 203 -8.51 -2.69 7.42
N GLY A 204 -8.09 -1.98 8.47
CA GLY A 204 -7.62 -2.64 9.70
C GLY A 204 -8.71 -3.48 10.37
N GLY A 205 -9.97 -3.06 10.20
CA GLY A 205 -11.19 -3.75 10.58
C GLY A 205 -12.41 -2.94 10.15
N PRO A 206 -13.63 -3.51 10.21
CA PRO A 206 -14.85 -2.82 9.75
C PRO A 206 -15.12 -1.53 10.54
N ALA A 207 -14.90 -1.55 11.86
CA ALA A 207 -15.10 -0.40 12.74
C ALA A 207 -14.25 0.83 12.33
N ILE A 208 -13.05 0.63 11.78
CA ILE A 208 -12.22 1.74 11.29
C ILE A 208 -12.88 2.38 10.07
N LEU A 209 -13.37 1.57 9.12
CA LEU A 209 -14.03 2.09 7.93
C LEU A 209 -15.34 2.82 8.28
N ASP A 210 -16.10 2.28 9.23
CA ASP A 210 -17.36 2.88 9.70
C ASP A 210 -17.13 4.23 10.40
N GLU A 211 -16.14 4.30 11.29
CA GLU A 211 -15.77 5.53 12.01
C GLU A 211 -15.25 6.61 11.05
N VAL A 212 -14.40 6.26 10.09
CA VAL A 212 -13.91 7.20 9.07
C VAL A 212 -15.06 7.74 8.21
N GLU A 213 -15.95 6.85 7.75
CA GLU A 213 -17.12 7.22 6.94
C GLU A 213 -18.07 8.16 7.70
N LEU A 214 -18.37 7.83 8.96
CA LEU A 214 -19.26 8.61 9.81
C LEU A 214 -18.66 9.98 10.13
N LYS A 215 -17.40 10.02 10.58
CA LYS A 215 -16.75 11.24 11.05
C LYS A 215 -16.59 12.29 9.97
N LEU A 216 -16.29 11.85 8.74
CA LEU A 216 -16.08 12.74 7.59
C LEU A 216 -17.34 12.97 6.76
N GLY A 217 -18.48 12.38 7.13
CA GLY A 217 -19.73 12.52 6.38
C GLY A 217 -19.62 12.00 4.94
N LEU A 218 -18.92 10.87 4.74
CA LEU A 218 -18.69 10.32 3.41
C LEU A 218 -19.93 9.58 2.90
N TYR A 219 -20.17 9.68 1.59
CA TYR A 219 -21.16 8.84 0.93
C TYR A 219 -20.74 7.36 0.98
N LYS A 220 -21.73 6.47 1.06
CA LYS A 220 -21.52 5.02 1.26
C LYS A 220 -20.60 4.41 0.21
N GLU A 221 -20.65 4.90 -1.02
CA GLU A 221 -19.83 4.41 -2.13
C GLU A 221 -18.34 4.72 -1.97
N LYS A 222 -17.96 5.71 -1.16
CA LYS A 222 -16.55 6.10 -0.96
C LYS A 222 -15.72 4.97 -0.35
N MET A 223 -16.31 4.18 0.53
CA MET A 223 -15.63 3.04 1.16
C MET A 223 -15.80 1.72 0.39
N ARG A 224 -16.49 1.72 -0.77
CA ARG A 224 -16.81 0.49 -1.52
C ARG A 224 -15.59 -0.39 -1.80
N ALA A 225 -14.51 0.20 -2.32
CA ALA A 225 -13.31 -0.56 -2.69
C ALA A 225 -12.59 -1.14 -1.45
N SER A 226 -12.44 -0.34 -0.40
CA SER A 226 -11.85 -0.77 0.88
C SER A 226 -12.65 -1.89 1.55
N ARG A 227 -13.98 -1.77 1.56
CA ARG A 227 -14.89 -2.78 2.10
C ARG A 227 -14.89 -4.07 1.28
N HIS A 228 -14.80 -3.97 -0.05
CA HIS A 228 -14.68 -5.14 -0.92
C HIS A 228 -13.40 -5.92 -0.62
N VAL A 229 -12.25 -5.24 -0.56
CA VAL A 229 -10.98 -5.92 -0.23
C VAL A 229 -11.01 -6.54 1.15
N LEU A 230 -11.57 -5.85 2.16
CA LEU A 230 -11.75 -6.41 3.49
C LEU A 230 -12.65 -7.66 3.49
N SER A 231 -13.74 -7.64 2.71
CA SER A 231 -14.68 -8.75 2.61
C SER A 231 -14.04 -9.98 1.96
N GLU A 232 -13.34 -9.79 0.84
CA GLU A 232 -12.81 -10.90 0.04
C GLU A 232 -11.47 -11.44 0.56
N TYR A 233 -10.64 -10.59 1.17
CA TYR A 233 -9.25 -10.92 1.52
C TYR A 233 -8.91 -10.67 2.99
N GLY A 234 -9.78 -10.02 3.76
CA GLY A 234 -9.48 -9.64 5.14
C GLY A 234 -8.43 -8.54 5.25
N ASN A 235 -7.88 -8.37 6.46
CA ASN A 235 -6.78 -7.45 6.72
C ASN A 235 -5.44 -8.10 6.37
N MET A 236 -4.97 -7.87 5.15
CA MET A 236 -3.63 -8.24 4.69
C MET A 236 -2.61 -7.13 4.99
N SER A 237 -2.64 -6.54 6.18
CA SER A 237 -1.69 -5.52 6.69
C SER A 237 -1.23 -4.51 5.60
N SER A 238 0.08 -4.40 5.31
CA SER A 238 0.63 -3.40 4.38
C SER A 238 0.18 -3.58 2.93
N VAL A 239 -0.20 -4.79 2.50
CA VAL A 239 -0.55 -5.05 1.10
C VAL A 239 -2.00 -4.66 0.78
N SER A 240 -2.87 -4.55 1.80
CA SER A 240 -4.29 -4.25 1.61
C SER A 240 -4.55 -2.99 0.77
N VAL A 241 -3.78 -1.92 0.99
CA VAL A 241 -3.99 -0.66 0.24
C VAL A 241 -3.66 -0.81 -1.25
N LEU A 242 -2.71 -1.68 -1.61
CA LEU A 242 -2.36 -1.92 -3.01
C LEU A 242 -3.44 -2.77 -3.70
N PHE A 243 -4.04 -3.73 -2.99
CA PHE A 243 -5.23 -4.46 -3.50
C PHE A 243 -6.41 -3.51 -3.72
N ILE A 244 -6.60 -2.51 -2.85
CA ILE A 244 -7.69 -1.54 -3.01
C ILE A 244 -7.45 -0.65 -4.23
N ILE A 245 -6.21 -0.23 -4.49
CA ILE A 245 -5.83 0.50 -5.71
C ILE A 245 -6.20 -0.31 -6.96
N GLU A 246 -5.85 -1.60 -6.99
CA GLU A 246 -6.16 -2.46 -8.13
C GLU A 246 -7.67 -2.69 -8.30
N GLU A 247 -8.40 -2.95 -7.21
CA GLU A 247 -9.85 -3.10 -7.28
C GLU A 247 -10.52 -1.82 -7.80
N MET A 248 -10.13 -0.66 -7.27
CA MET A 248 -10.67 0.62 -7.70
C MET A 248 -10.43 0.83 -9.20
N ARG A 249 -9.20 0.64 -9.66
CA ARG A 249 -8.84 0.80 -11.08
C ARG A 249 -9.63 -0.15 -11.97
N ARG A 250 -9.68 -1.43 -11.61
CA ARG A 250 -10.38 -2.49 -12.35
C ARG A 250 -11.87 -2.18 -12.46
N LYS A 251 -12.48 -1.73 -11.37
CA LYS A 251 -13.90 -1.40 -11.33
C LYS A 251 -14.20 -0.12 -12.13
N SER A 252 -13.40 0.92 -12.01
CA SER A 252 -13.51 2.13 -12.84
C SER A 252 -13.38 1.85 -14.34
N ALA A 253 -12.48 0.93 -14.73
CA ALA A 253 -12.36 0.49 -16.13
C ALA A 253 -13.61 -0.23 -16.64
N LYS A 254 -14.21 -1.12 -15.83
CA LYS A 254 -15.47 -1.81 -16.16
C LYS A 254 -16.65 -0.84 -16.26
N ASP A 255 -16.68 0.16 -15.38
CA ASP A 255 -17.76 1.14 -15.30
C ASP A 255 -17.58 2.29 -16.34
N GLY A 256 -16.58 2.20 -17.24
CA GLY A 256 -16.31 3.20 -18.28
C GLY A 256 -15.72 4.53 -17.79
N ALA A 257 -15.38 4.61 -16.49
CA ALA A 257 -14.85 5.79 -15.82
C ALA A 257 -13.30 5.78 -15.71
N ALA A 258 -12.61 4.95 -16.49
CA ALA A 258 -11.15 4.98 -16.52
C ALA A 258 -10.66 6.32 -17.07
N SER A 259 -9.73 6.95 -16.34
CA SER A 259 -9.01 8.11 -16.84
C SER A 259 -8.34 7.75 -18.17
N ARG A 260 -8.73 8.47 -19.23
CA ARG A 260 -7.86 8.62 -20.40
C ARG A 260 -6.77 9.61 -20.00
N PRO A 261 -5.49 9.35 -20.30
CA PRO A 261 -4.48 10.38 -20.13
C PRO A 261 -4.94 11.63 -20.89
N PRO A 262 -4.80 12.84 -20.33
CA PRO A 262 -5.09 14.05 -21.09
C PRO A 262 -4.24 14.02 -22.37
N PRO A 263 -4.78 14.45 -23.53
CA PRO A 263 -3.97 14.63 -24.71
C PRO A 263 -2.86 15.63 -24.37
N VAL A 264 -1.61 15.19 -24.47
CA VAL A 264 -0.46 16.08 -24.34
C VAL A 264 -0.56 17.09 -25.49
N LYS A 265 -0.66 18.38 -25.16
CA LYS A 265 -0.47 19.43 -26.16
C LYS A 265 0.98 19.32 -26.65
N VAL A 266 1.15 18.90 -27.91
CA VAL A 266 2.42 18.96 -28.66
C VAL A 266 2.84 20.41 -28.81
#